data_AF-A0A1G7E4M1-F1
#
_entry.id   AF-A0A1G7E4M1-F1
#
_cell.length_a   1.000
_cell.length_b   1.000
_cell.length_c   1.000
_cell.angle_alpha   90.00
_cell.angle_beta   90.00
_cell.angle_gamma   90.00
#
_symmetry.space_group_name_H-M   'P 1'
#
loop_
_entity.id
_entity.type
_entity.pdbx_description
1 polymer ?
#
loop_
_entity_poly.entity_id
_entity_poly.type
_entity_poly.pdbx_seq_one_letter_code
_entity_poly.pdbx_strand_id
1 'polypeptide(L)'
;MMSSAAPKPLTPSQIELVLELLELRQLAPQETAAKFNRLTQVGTFSEAQQGAIEILFALEEDDIPDALFEFADDDARDIVRDGLAHEVRLTFVGA
;
A
#
# COMPACT_ATOMS: atom_id res chain seq x y z
N MET A 1 -12.18 25.71 -6.75
CA MET A 1 -10.73 25.67 -6.45
C MET A 1 -10.51 24.43 -5.59
N MET A 2 -10.20 23.29 -6.19
CA MET A 2 -9.80 22.11 -5.43
C MET A 2 -8.31 22.24 -5.19
N SER A 3 -7.92 22.45 -3.94
CA SER A 3 -6.52 22.46 -3.55
C SER A 3 -5.91 21.14 -3.97
N SER A 4 -5.03 21.18 -4.97
CA SER A 4 -4.14 20.10 -5.38
C SER A 4 -3.11 19.87 -4.27
N ALA A 5 -3.58 19.56 -3.07
CA ALA A 5 -2.72 19.08 -2.01
C ALA A 5 -2.44 17.61 -2.36
N ALA A 6 -1.18 17.30 -2.64
CA ALA A 6 -0.74 15.92 -2.71
C ALA A 6 -1.26 15.17 -1.48
N PRO A 7 -1.68 13.89 -1.62
CA PRO A 7 -2.11 13.11 -0.48
C PRO A 7 -1.04 13.17 0.60
N LYS A 8 -1.47 13.32 1.86
CA LYS A 8 -0.51 13.23 2.96
C LYS A 8 0.19 11.87 2.87
N PRO A 9 1.51 11.84 3.12
CA PRO A 9 2.24 10.58 3.11
C PRO A 9 1.63 9.60 4.12
N LEU A 10 1.75 8.31 3.81
CA LEU A 10 1.31 7.22 4.67
C LEU A 10 2.27 7.10 5.84
N THR A 11 1.72 7.07 7.05
CA THR A 11 2.49 6.82 8.27
C THR A 11 2.98 5.37 8.33
N PRO A 12 3.95 5.04 9.20
CA PRO A 12 4.41 3.67 9.41
C PRO A 12 3.28 2.64 9.56
N SER A 13 2.33 2.90 10.46
CA SER A 13 1.19 1.98 10.69
C SER A 13 0.23 1.91 9.50
N GLN A 14 0.11 2.97 8.71
CA GLN A 14 -0.67 2.95 7.48
C GLN A 14 0.03 2.12 6.38
N ILE A 15 1.36 2.18 6.29
CA ILE A 15 2.15 1.35 5.37
C ILE A 15 2.04 -0.13 5.72
N GLU A 16 2.14 -0.50 7.00
CA GLU A 16 1.96 -1.90 7.42
C GLU A 16 0.60 -2.47 6.99
N LEU A 17 -0.47 -1.68 7.14
CA LEU A 17 -1.81 -2.07 6.69
C LEU A 17 -1.91 -2.19 5.16
N VAL A 18 -1.23 -1.33 4.41
CA VAL A 18 -1.21 -1.38 2.95
C VAL A 18 -0.44 -2.61 2.47
N LEU A 19 0.70 -2.92 3.07
CA LEU A 19 1.46 -4.15 2.78
C LEU A 19 0.61 -5.40 3.05
N GLU A 20 -0.07 -5.46 4.19
CA GLU A 20 -0.96 -6.59 4.50
C GLU A 20 -2.12 -6.71 3.49
N LEU A 21 -2.65 -5.59 2.99
CA LEU A 21 -3.68 -5.60 1.93
C LEU A 21 -3.14 -6.09 0.59
N LEU A 22 -1.89 -5.76 0.26
CA LEU A 22 -1.20 -6.21 -0.95
C LEU A 22 -0.97 -7.72 -0.92
N GLU A 23 -0.47 -8.25 0.21
CA GLU A 23 -0.32 -9.70 0.41
C GLU A 23 -1.67 -10.41 0.30
N LEU A 24 -2.71 -9.87 0.94
CA LEU A 24 -4.05 -10.45 0.89
C LEU A 24 -4.66 -10.39 -0.52
N ARG A 25 -4.33 -9.38 -1.34
CA ARG A 25 -4.85 -9.20 -2.70
C ARG A 25 -4.54 -10.41 -3.59
N GLN A 26 -3.34 -10.98 -3.47
CA GLN A 26 -2.93 -12.14 -4.27
C GLN A 26 -3.74 -13.39 -3.93
N LEU A 27 -4.11 -13.55 -2.65
CA LEU A 27 -4.76 -14.76 -2.13
C LEU A 27 -6.29 -14.65 -2.15
N ALA A 28 -6.83 -13.48 -1.81
CA ALA A 28 -8.24 -13.26 -1.53
C ALA A 28 -8.67 -11.81 -1.89
N PRO A 29 -8.79 -11.48 -3.18
CA PRO A 29 -9.08 -10.11 -3.63
C PRO A 29 -10.42 -9.56 -3.11
N GLN A 30 -11.42 -10.44 -2.89
CA GLN A 30 -12.71 -10.05 -2.29
C GLN A 30 -12.56 -9.68 -0.81
N GLU A 31 -11.72 -10.39 -0.07
CA GLU A 31 -11.43 -10.10 1.35
C GLU A 31 -10.59 -8.83 1.49
N THR A 32 -9.63 -8.60 0.57
CA THR A 32 -8.89 -7.34 0.48
C THR A 32 -9.83 -6.16 0.32
N ALA A 33 -10.77 -6.23 -0.62
CA ALA A 33 -11.75 -5.17 -0.83
C ALA A 33 -12.64 -4.94 0.41
N ALA A 34 -13.07 -6.01 1.08
CA ALA A 34 -13.87 -5.91 2.31
C ALA A 34 -13.07 -5.25 3.46
N LYS A 35 -11.80 -5.64 3.62
CA LYS A 35 -10.92 -5.09 4.64
C LYS A 35 -10.56 -3.63 4.37
N PHE A 36 -10.23 -3.30 3.12
CA PHE A 36 -9.98 -1.92 2.71
C PHE A 36 -11.19 -1.04 2.99
N ASN A 37 -12.40 -1.45 2.58
CA ASN A 37 -13.64 -0.73 2.88
C ASN A 37 -13.88 -0.53 4.38
N ARG A 38 -13.49 -1.49 5.22
CA ARG A 38 -13.60 -1.33 6.68
C ARG A 38 -12.63 -0.27 7.21
N LEU A 39 -11.39 -0.26 6.72
CA LEU A 39 -10.37 0.72 7.10
C LEU A 39 -10.74 2.14 6.64
N THR A 40 -11.37 2.28 5.47
CA THR A 40 -11.89 3.58 5.01
C THR A 40 -13.05 4.07 5.87
N GLN A 41 -13.98 3.19 6.26
CA GLN A 41 -15.13 3.55 7.11
C GLN A 41 -14.73 4.05 8.50
N VAL A 42 -13.64 3.53 9.09
CA VAL A 42 -13.15 3.97 10.41
C VAL A 42 -12.20 5.16 10.32
N GLY A 43 -11.97 5.70 9.12
CA GLY A 43 -11.13 6.88 8.89
C GLY A 43 -9.62 6.62 9.00
N THR A 44 -9.19 5.36 8.79
CA THR A 44 -7.75 5.02 8.77
C THR A 44 -7.01 5.77 7.67
N PHE A 45 -7.65 5.98 6.52
CA PHE A 45 -7.07 6.69 5.37
C PHE A 45 -7.93 7.91 5.03
N SER A 46 -7.28 9.03 4.70
CA SER A 46 -7.97 10.19 4.11
C SER A 46 -8.45 9.89 2.69
N GLU A 47 -9.45 10.62 2.16
CA GLU A 47 -9.96 10.41 0.80
C GLU A 47 -8.86 10.43 -0.27
N ALA A 48 -7.88 11.32 -0.14
CA ALA A 48 -6.75 11.40 -1.06
C ALA A 48 -5.82 10.16 -0.94
N GLN A 49 -5.63 9.64 0.27
CA GLN A 49 -4.87 8.40 0.50
C GLN A 49 -5.64 7.17 -0.02
N GLN A 50 -6.97 7.15 0.12
CA GLN A 50 -7.81 6.07 -0.41
C GLN A 50 -7.66 5.98 -1.92
N GLY A 51 -7.77 7.10 -2.63
CA GLY A 51 -7.55 7.14 -4.09
C GLY A 51 -6.14 6.69 -4.49
N ALA A 52 -5.11 7.06 -3.73
CA ALA A 52 -3.74 6.61 -3.99
C ALA A 52 -3.59 5.08 -3.80
N ILE A 53 -4.22 4.51 -2.77
CA ILE A 53 -4.20 3.06 -2.50
C ILE A 53 -5.00 2.28 -3.57
N GLU A 54 -6.11 2.84 -4.05
CA GLU A 54 -6.86 2.23 -5.17
C GLU A 54 -6.01 2.18 -6.45
N ILE A 55 -5.25 3.25 -6.74
CA ILE A 55 -4.28 3.25 -7.84
C ILE A 55 -3.21 2.19 -7.61
N LEU A 56 -2.68 2.08 -6.38
CA LEU A 56 -1.69 1.07 -6.01
C LEU A 56 -2.18 -0.36 -6.28
N PHE A 57 -3.46 -0.66 -5.98
CA PHE A 57 -4.06 -1.97 -6.28
C PHE A 57 -4.29 -2.23 -7.77
N ALA A 58 -4.20 -1.21 -8.62
CA ALA A 58 -4.27 -1.34 -10.07
C ALA A 58 -2.89 -1.51 -10.72
N LEU A 59 -1.79 -1.26 -10.00
CA LEU A 59 -0.43 -1.40 -10.50
C LEU A 59 0.00 -2.87 -10.61
N GLU A 60 1.01 -3.10 -11.46
CA GLU A 60 1.76 -4.35 -11.53
C GLU A 60 2.68 -4.47 -10.31
N GLU A 61 2.98 -5.71 -9.88
CA GLU A 61 3.74 -5.96 -8.66
C GLU A 61 5.12 -5.31 -8.63
N ASP A 62 5.76 -5.18 -9.80
CA ASP A 62 7.06 -4.55 -9.95
C ASP A 62 7.02 -3.02 -9.76
N ASP A 63 5.87 -2.38 -10.02
CA ASP A 63 5.69 -0.93 -9.89
C ASP A 63 5.21 -0.50 -8.50
N ILE A 64 4.62 -1.43 -7.73
CA ILE A 64 4.09 -1.18 -6.39
C ILE A 64 5.16 -0.66 -5.41
N PRO A 65 6.39 -1.20 -5.37
CA PRO A 65 7.44 -0.70 -4.48
C PRO A 65 7.77 0.77 -4.68
N ASP A 66 7.98 1.18 -5.92
CA ASP A 66 8.35 2.55 -6.25
C ASP A 66 7.20 3.51 -5.91
N ALA A 67 5.96 3.14 -6.29
CA ALA A 67 4.78 3.93 -5.95
C ALA A 67 4.60 4.04 -4.42
N LEU A 68 4.74 2.94 -3.67
CA LEU A 68 4.59 2.95 -2.22
C LEU A 68 5.67 3.80 -1.54
N PHE A 69 6.90 3.79 -2.08
CA PHE A 69 8.01 4.59 -1.58
C PHE A 69 7.77 6.10 -1.78
N GLU A 70 7.14 6.50 -2.89
CA GLU A 70 6.74 7.89 -3.13
C GLU A 70 5.65 8.38 -2.18
N PHE A 71 4.74 7.49 -1.77
CA PHE A 71 3.65 7.82 -0.85
C PHE A 71 4.00 7.62 0.63
N ALA A 72 5.11 6.97 0.96
CA ALA A 72 5.54 6.73 2.33
C ALA A 72 6.18 7.98 2.95
N ASP A 73 5.89 8.20 4.24
CA ASP A 73 6.67 9.14 5.07
C ASP A 73 8.12 8.65 5.19
N ASP A 74 9.06 9.55 5.51
CA ASP A 74 10.49 9.25 5.64
C ASP A 74 10.74 8.09 6.62
N ASP A 75 10.01 8.07 7.74
CA ASP A 75 10.07 6.99 8.73
C ASP A 75 9.39 5.69 8.26
N ALA A 76 8.46 5.78 7.31
CA ALA A 76 7.71 4.63 6.79
C ALA A 76 8.43 3.95 5.61
N ARG A 77 9.36 4.65 4.95
CA ARG A 77 10.16 4.12 3.84
C ARG A 77 11.04 2.93 4.23
N ASP A 78 11.54 2.89 5.46
CA ASP A 78 12.27 1.72 5.96
C ASP A 78 11.36 0.48 6.03
N ILE A 79 10.08 0.66 6.37
CA ILE A 79 9.09 -0.43 6.40
C ILE A 79 8.74 -0.89 4.98
N VAL A 80 8.60 0.04 4.04
CA VAL A 80 8.42 -0.31 2.61
C VAL A 80 9.58 -1.16 2.11
N ARG A 81 10.81 -0.76 2.43
CA ARG A 81 12.02 -1.51 2.04
C ARG A 81 12.07 -2.90 2.67
N ASP A 82 11.75 -3.01 3.96
CA ASP A 82 11.85 -4.27 4.69
C ASP A 82 10.69 -5.23 4.37
N GLY A 83 9.48 -4.71 4.18
CA GLY A 83 8.28 -5.48 3.82
C GLY A 83 8.33 -6.03 2.39
N LEU A 84 8.81 -5.24 1.43
CA LEU A 84 8.90 -5.68 0.03
C LEU A 84 10.16 -6.51 -0.27
N ALA A 85 11.20 -6.39 0.55
CA ALA A 85 12.32 -7.35 0.52
C ALA A 85 11.91 -8.77 0.92
N HIS A 86 10.72 -8.97 1.51
CA HIS A 86 10.16 -10.29 1.81
C HIS A 86 9.63 -10.99 0.55
N GLU A 87 9.03 -10.26 -0.40
CA GLU A 87 8.47 -10.79 -1.65
C GLU A 87 9.57 -11.20 -2.65
N VAL A 88 10.67 -10.44 -2.74
CA VAL A 88 11.83 -10.77 -3.62
C VAL A 88 12.57 -12.04 -3.17
N ARG A 89 12.43 -12.43 -1.89
CA ARG A 89 13.03 -13.68 -1.39
C ARG A 89 12.25 -14.93 -1.80
N LEU A 90 10.98 -14.82 -2.18
CA LEU A 90 10.19 -15.95 -2.66
C LEU A 90 10.39 -16.21 -4.15
N THR A 91 10.80 -15.22 -4.94
CA THR A 91 11.13 -15.40 -6.36
C THR A 91 12.53 -15.99 -6.60
N PHE A 92 13.41 -16.00 -5.58
CA PHE A 92 14.77 -16.56 -5.71
C PHE A 92 14.90 -18.05 -5.31
N VAL A 93 13.80 -18.78 -5.09
CA VAL A 93 13.78 -20.25 -4.94
C VAL A 93 12.96 -20.85 -6.09
N GLY A 94 13.49 -20.75 -7.31
CA GLY A 94 12.81 -21.29 -8.47
C GLY A 94 13.54 -21.07 -9.80
N ALA A 95 14.86 -21.15 -9.81
CA ALA A 95 15.67 -21.28 -11.03
C ALA A 95 16.58 -22.50 -10.92
#